data_AF-A0A1Q7ZRL5-F1
#
_entry.id   AF-A0A1Q7ZRL5-F1
#
_cell.length_a   1.000
_cell.length_b   1.000
_cell.length_c   1.000
_cell.angle_alpha   90.00
_cell.angle_beta   90.00
_cell.angle_gamma   90.00
#
_symmetry.space_group_name_H-M   'P 1'
#
loop_
_entity.id
_entity.type
_entity.pdbx_description
1 polymer ?
#
loop_
_entity_poly.entity_id
_entity_poly.type
_entity_poly.pdbx_seq_one_letter_code
_entity_poly.pdbx_strand_id
1 'polypeptide(L)' 'MEPLASFFGLSATLLIYNAANLNIVAFARLRNPPLVTGQVLVIFSIALAAMEAAVGLAIILLAFRLNSDIDLRKMTRLKG' A
#
# COMPACT_ATOMS: atom_id res chain seq x y z
N MET A 1 -14.61 -3.62 17.32
CA MET A 1 -14.57 -3.91 15.87
C MET A 1 -13.56 -3.03 15.10
N GLU A 2 -12.61 -2.37 15.79
CA GLU A 2 -11.73 -1.33 15.23
C GLU A 2 -10.37 -1.77 14.61
N PRO A 3 -9.77 -2.97 14.87
CA PRO A 3 -8.53 -3.40 14.22
C PRO A 3 -8.61 -3.35 12.70
N LEU A 4 -9.75 -3.83 12.18
CA LEU A 4 -9.99 -4.08 10.78
C LEU A 4 -9.86 -2.81 9.92
N ALA A 5 -10.22 -1.64 10.46
CA ALA A 5 -10.24 -0.38 9.72
C ALA A 5 -8.83 0.07 9.27
N SER A 6 -7.81 -0.10 10.13
CA SER A 6 -6.41 0.19 9.76
C SER A 6 -5.90 -0.76 8.68
N PHE A 7 -6.25 -2.06 8.76
CA PHE A 7 -5.93 -3.03 7.71
C PHE A 7 -6.64 -2.72 6.39
N PHE A 8 -7.88 -2.23 6.45
CA PHE A 8 -8.62 -1.76 5.29
C PHE A 8 -7.95 -0.56 4.63
N GLY A 9 -7.41 0.39 5.41
CA GLY A 9 -6.63 1.50 4.88
C GLY A 9 -5.41 1.04 4.07
N LEU A 10 -4.63 0.10 4.61
CA LEU A 10 -3.49 -0.49 3.89
C LEU A 10 -3.93 -1.23 2.61
N SER A 11 -5.02 -1.99 2.69
CA SER A 11 -5.58 -2.74 1.56
C SER A 11 -6.11 -1.83 0.44
N ALA A 12 -6.64 -0.66 0.79
CA ALA A 12 -7.09 0.33 -0.18
C ALA A 12 -5.93 0.90 -1.00
N THR A 13 -4.80 1.24 -0.37
CA THR A 13 -3.61 1.70 -1.09
C THR A 13 -3.06 0.62 -2.02
N LEU A 14 -3.01 -0.64 -1.56
CA LEU A 14 -2.59 -1.78 -2.38
C LEU A 14 -3.48 -1.97 -3.61
N LEU A 15 -4.79 -1.73 -3.50
CA LEU A 15 -5.71 -1.79 -4.63
C LEU A 15 -5.42 -0.69 -5.67
N ILE A 16 -5.14 0.53 -5.20
CA ILE A 16 -4.78 1.67 -6.07
C ILE A 16 -3.46 1.38 -6.80
N TYR A 17 -2.46 0.80 -6.13
CA TYR A 17 -1.20 0.40 -6.73
C TYR A 17 -1.38 -0.66 -7.83
N ASN A 18 -2.21 -1.67 -7.59
CA ASN A 18 -2.53 -2.69 -8.59
C ASN A 18 -3.27 -2.10 -9.81
N ALA A 19 -4.20 -1.17 -9.58
CA ALA A 19 -4.89 -0.46 -10.66
C ALA A 19 -3.90 0.35 -11.52
N ALA A 20 -2.95 1.05 -10.89
CA ALA A 20 -1.90 1.77 -11.61
C ALA A 20 -1.00 0.82 -12.43
N ASN A 21 -0.61 -0.33 -11.86
CA ASN A 21 0.21 -1.33 -12.55
C ASN A 21 -0.50 -1.93 -13.76
N LEU A 22 -1.80 -2.23 -13.65
CA LEU A 22 -2.62 -2.66 -14.78
C LEU A 22 -2.63 -1.61 -15.90
N ASN A 23 -2.77 -0.34 -15.52
CA ASN A 23 -2.78 0.76 -16.48
C ASN A 23 -1.43 0.88 -17.22
N ILE A 24 -0.31 0.76 -16.50
CA ILE A 24 1.04 0.77 -17.06
C ILE A 24 1.20 -0.35 -18.10
N VAL A 25 0.79 -1.58 -17.78
CA VAL A 25 0.90 -2.72 -18.72
C VAL A 25 -0.03 -2.55 -19.91
N ALA A 26 -1.25 -2.04 -19.70
CA ALA A 26 -2.21 -1.79 -20.77
C ALA A 26 -1.68 -0.77 -21.78
N PHE A 27 -1.16 0.37 -21.31
CA PHE A 27 -0.56 1.39 -22.17
C PHE A 27 0.74 0.93 -22.82
N ALA A 28 1.58 0.19 -22.09
CA ALA A 28 2.77 -0.41 -22.66
C ALA A 28 2.41 -1.35 -23.81
N ARG A 29 1.35 -2.17 -23.67
CA ARG A 29 0.89 -3.04 -24.76
C ARG A 29 0.35 -2.24 -25.95
N LEU A 30 -0.45 -1.19 -25.72
CA LEU A 30 -1.10 -0.44 -26.79
C LEU A 30 -0.10 0.32 -27.68
N ARG A 31 1.05 0.71 -27.12
CA ARG A 31 2.08 1.49 -27.82
C ARG A 31 3.12 0.65 -28.56
N ASN A 32 3.02 -0.69 -28.52
CA ASN A 32 3.99 -1.64 -29.10
C ASN A 32 5.46 -1.19 -28.98
N PRO A 33 5.95 -0.89 -27.76
CA PRO A 33 7.33 -0.53 -27.56
C PRO A 33 8.22 -1.73 -27.93
N PRO A 34 9.41 -1.48 -28.50
CA PRO A 34 10.35 -2.53 -28.89
C PRO A 34 10.92 -3.33 -27.71
N LEU A 35 10.68 -2.91 -26.47
CA LEU A 35 11.21 -3.51 -25.23
C LEU A 35 10.11 -3.77 -24.19
N VAL A 36 10.39 -4.69 -23.27
CA VAL A 36 9.58 -5.05 -22.08
C VAL A 36 9.51 -3.93 -21.01
N THR A 37 9.56 -2.65 -21.42
CA THR A 37 9.70 -1.47 -20.54
C THR A 37 8.57 -1.36 -19.51
N GLY A 38 7.33 -1.64 -19.90
CA GLY A 38 6.17 -1.60 -19.00
C GLY A 38 6.20 -2.72 -17.95
N GLN A 39 6.60 -3.93 -18.32
CA GLN A 39 6.67 -5.05 -17.37
C GLN A 39 7.77 -4.84 -16.32
N VAL A 40 8.93 -4.32 -16.73
CA VAL A 40 10.04 -4.04 -15.79
C VAL A 40 9.63 -3.02 -14.73
N LEU A 41 8.94 -1.96 -15.14
CA LEU A 41 8.43 -0.95 -14.20
C LEU A 41 7.39 -1.54 -13.23
N VAL A 42 6.52 -2.43 -13.69
CA VAL A 42 5.54 -3.10 -12.82
C VAL A 42 6.19 -4.02 -11.81
N ILE A 43 7.23 -4.78 -12.18
CA ILE A 43 7.94 -5.64 -11.22
C ILE A 43 8.59 -4.80 -10.11
N PHE A 44 9.20 -3.67 -10.47
CA PHE A 44 9.76 -2.73 -9.49
C PHE A 44 8.67 -2.13 -8.58
N SER A 45 7.53 -1.75 -9.16
CA SER A 45 6.36 -1.24 -8.43
C SER A 45 5.79 -2.27 -7.44
N ILE A 46 5.72 -3.55 -7.81
CA ILE A 46 5.27 -4.64 -6.92
C ILE A 46 6.23 -4.80 -5.73
N ALA A 47 7.54 -4.68 -5.94
CA ALA A 47 8.52 -4.74 -4.86
C ALA A 47 8.33 -3.57 -3.86
N LEU A 48 8.03 -2.37 -4.35
CA LEU A 48 7.67 -1.20 -3.53
C LEU A 48 6.38 -1.44 -2.74
N ALA A 49 5.34 -1.96 -3.38
CA ALA A 49 4.07 -2.27 -2.71
C ALA A 49 4.25 -3.32 -1.59
N ALA A 50 5.11 -4.32 -1.79
CA ALA A 50 5.44 -5.31 -0.77
C ALA A 50 6.18 -4.69 0.42
N MET A 51 7.11 -3.76 0.16
CA MET A 51 7.79 -3.01 1.20
C MET A 51 6.82 -2.14 2.01
N GLU A 52 5.92 -1.43 1.33
CA GLU A 52 4.91 -0.59 1.98
C GLU A 52 3.98 -1.42 2.88
N ALA A 53 3.52 -2.59 2.41
CA ALA A 53 2.72 -3.50 3.22
C ALA A 53 3.45 -3.94 4.50
N ALA A 54 4.75 -4.25 4.40
CA ALA A 54 5.56 -4.63 5.55
C ALA A 54 5.73 -3.49 6.56
N VAL A 55 6.03 -2.28 6.07
CA VAL A 55 6.21 -1.08 6.91
C VAL A 55 4.88 -0.66 7.55
N GLY A 56 3.79 -0.62 6.77
CA GLY A 56 2.45 -0.28 7.25
C GLY A 56 1.99 -1.24 8.35
N LEU A 57 2.21 -2.55 8.16
CA LEU A 57 1.89 -3.54 9.18
C LEU A 57 2.75 -3.36 10.44
N ALA A 58 4.06 -3.13 10.31
CA ALA A 58 4.92 -2.88 11.46
C ALA A 58 4.47 -1.67 12.28
N ILE A 59 4.05 -0.58 11.62
CA ILE A 59 3.51 0.60 12.27
C ILE A 59 2.20 0.28 13.00
N ILE A 60 1.26 -0.44 12.36
CA ILE A 60 -0.01 -0.85 12.97
C ILE A 60 0.25 -1.71 14.22
N LEU A 61 1.19 -2.66 14.16
CA LEU A 61 1.55 -3.51 15.29
C LEU A 61 2.19 -2.71 16.44
N LEU A 62 3.07 -1.77 16.12
CA LEU A 62 3.70 -0.90 17.12
C LEU A 62 2.65 0.02 17.77
N ALA A 63 1.77 0.61 16.98
CA ALA A 63 0.65 1.43 17.44
C ALA A 63 -0.25 0.65 18.40
N PHE A 64 -0.56 -0.60 18.06
CA PHE A 64 -1.33 -1.50 18.92
C PHE A 64 -0.60 -1.79 20.23
N ARG A 65 0.71 -2.06 20.18
CA ARG A 65 1.50 -2.34 21.38
C ARG A 65 1.54 -1.15 22.35
N LEU A 66 1.58 0.08 21.83
CA LEU A 66 1.70 1.29 22.64
C LEU A 66 0.37 1.76 23.23
N ASN A 67 -0.74 1.56 22.52
CA ASN A 67 -2.04 2.10 22.92
C ASN A 67 -3.06 1.02 23.31
N SER A 68 -2.73 -0.27 23.14
CA SER A 68 -3.65 -1.43 23.31
C SER A 68 -4.97 -1.32 22.53
N ASP A 69 -5.06 -0.36 21.62
CA ASP A 69 -6.18 -0.09 20.72
C ASP A 69 -5.60 0.31 19.35
N ILE A 70 -6.35 0.04 18.30
CA ILE A 70 -5.95 0.23 16.90
C ILE A 70 -6.77 1.37 16.27
N ASP A 71 -7.71 1.97 17.02
CA ASP A 71 -8.52 3.08 16.58
C ASP A 71 -7.66 4.35 16.36
N LEU A 72 -7.43 4.66 15.08
CA LEU A 72 -6.70 5.84 14.62
C LEU A 72 -7.30 7.15 15.14
N ARG A 73 -8.61 7.19 15.42
CA ARG A 73 -9.30 8.40 15.89
C ARG A 73 -8.99 8.71 17.35
N LYS A 74 -8.61 7.71 18.13
CA LYS A 74 -8.25 7.86 19.55
C LYS A 74 -6.78 8.18 19.76
N MET A 75 -5.96 8.14 18.71
CA MET A 75 -4.53 8.47 18.75
C MET A 75 -4.32 9.99 18.82
N THR A 76 -4.69 10.62 19.94
CA THR A 76 -4.65 12.07 20.15
C THR A 76 -3.38 12.54 20.91
N ARG A 77 -2.39 11.66 21.11
CA ARG A 77 -1.16 11.95 21.89
C ARG A 77 -0.29 13.12 21.37
N LEU A 78 -0.58 13.67 20.20
CA LEU A 78 0.14 14.80 19.59
C LEU A 78 -0.71 16.08 19.46
N LYS A 79 -1.92 16.13 20.03
CA LYS A 79 -2.64 17.40 20.19
C LYS A 79 -2.15 18.09 21.47
N GLY A 80 -1.24 19.04 21.30
CA GLY A 80 -0.97 20.09 22.28
C GLY A 80 -2.10 21.11 22.31
#